data_AF-H8GAF9-F1
#
_entry.id   AF-H8GAF9-F1
#
_cell.length_a   1.000
_cell.length_b   1.000
_cell.length_c   1.000
_cell.angle_alpha   90.00
_cell.angle_beta   90.00
_cell.angle_gamma   90.00
#
_symmetry.space_group_name_H-M   'P 1'
#
loop_
_entity.id
_entity.type
_entity.pdbx_description
1 polymer ?
#
loop_
_entity_poly.entity_id
_entity_poly.type
_entity_poly.pdbx_seq_one_letter_code
_entity_poly.pdbx_strand_id
1 'polypeptide(L)'
;MRASDALDADAVRRWIDVCVRDLRALRAEIDDINVYPVADSDTGSNLLHTMTAARDGLDALDGAGAGAVLTAAAAAAVSTA
;
A
#
# COMPACT_ATOMS: atom_id res chain seq x y z
N MET A 1 -6.69 21.21 -16.75
CA MET A 1 -6.31 19.87 -16.26
C MET A 1 -5.94 19.05 -17.48
N ARG A 2 -4.65 18.79 -17.69
CA ARG A 2 -4.22 17.94 -18.80
C ARG A 2 -4.53 16.49 -18.42
N ALA A 3 -4.72 15.61 -19.39
CA ALA A 3 -4.99 14.18 -19.13
C ALA A 3 -3.90 13.51 -18.25
N SER A 4 -2.74 14.14 -18.09
CA SER A 4 -1.65 13.76 -17.19
C SER A 4 -1.88 14.04 -15.69
N ASP A 5 -2.92 14.79 -15.32
CA ASP A 5 -3.19 15.18 -13.93
C ASP A 5 -4.21 14.25 -13.23
N ALA A 6 -4.78 13.29 -13.96
CA ALA A 6 -5.79 12.36 -13.42
C ALA A 6 -5.11 11.10 -12.86
N LEU A 7 -5.44 10.74 -11.62
CA LEU A 7 -5.05 9.47 -11.04
C LEU A 7 -5.75 8.33 -11.80
N ASP A 8 -4.98 7.56 -12.58
CA ASP A 8 -5.45 6.37 -13.30
C ASP A 8 -5.05 5.06 -12.58
N ALA A 9 -5.55 3.94 -13.09
CA ALA A 9 -5.31 2.62 -12.50
C ALA A 9 -3.81 2.26 -12.47
N ASP A 10 -3.07 2.60 -13.52
CA ASP A 10 -1.63 2.31 -13.63
C ASP A 10 -0.82 3.16 -12.64
N ALA A 11 -1.21 4.41 -12.43
CA ALA A 11 -0.63 5.28 -11.42
C ALA A 11 -0.85 4.73 -10.01
N VAL A 12 -2.05 4.22 -9.70
CA VAL A 12 -2.36 3.58 -8.40
C VAL A 12 -1.53 2.31 -8.20
N ARG A 13 -1.46 1.42 -9.21
CA ARG A 13 -0.65 0.19 -9.14
C ARG A 13 0.82 0.52 -8.89
N ARG A 14 1.38 1.44 -9.67
CA ARG A 14 2.77 1.87 -9.53
C ARG A 14 3.05 2.51 -8.18
N TRP A 15 2.12 3.31 -7.67
CA TRP A 15 2.23 3.90 -6.34
C TRP A 15 2.30 2.82 -5.25
N ILE A 16 1.42 1.82 -5.30
CA ILE A 16 1.41 0.69 -4.36
C ILE A 16 2.73 -0.11 -4.44
N ASP A 17 3.22 -0.41 -5.65
CA ASP A 17 4.51 -1.11 -5.83
C ASP A 17 5.70 -0.34 -5.24
N VAL A 18 5.73 0.98 -5.44
CA VAL A 18 6.76 1.86 -4.85
C VAL A 18 6.65 1.84 -3.32
N CYS A 19 5.45 1.94 -2.76
CA CYS A 19 5.25 1.85 -1.32
C CYS A 19 5.73 0.51 -0.75
N VAL A 20 5.41 -0.63 -1.37
CA VAL A 20 5.88 -1.95 -0.91
C VAL A 20 7.40 -2.05 -0.95
N ARG A 21 8.03 -1.56 -2.04
CA ARG A 21 9.49 -1.52 -2.18
C ARG A 21 10.13 -0.69 -1.07
N ASP A 22 9.63 0.52 -0.86
CA ASP A 22 10.24 1.48 0.07
C ASP A 22 9.99 1.07 1.53
N LEU A 23 8.78 0.59 1.87
CA LEU A 23 8.49 0.04 3.19
C LEU A 23 9.33 -1.19 3.51
N ARG A 24 9.65 -2.04 2.51
CA ARG A 24 10.56 -3.17 2.71
C ARG A 24 11.95 -2.72 3.13
N ALA A 25 12.43 -1.60 2.57
CA ALA A 25 13.73 -1.04 2.91
C ALA A 25 13.72 -0.28 4.24
N LEU A 26 12.63 0.44 4.53
CA LEU A 26 12.55 1.39 5.64
C LEU A 26 11.86 0.84 6.90
N ARG A 27 11.26 -0.36 6.86
CA ARG A 27 10.46 -0.88 7.99
C ARG A 27 11.18 -0.83 9.33
N ALA A 28 12.48 -1.15 9.38
CA ALA A 28 13.23 -1.16 10.63
C ALA A 28 13.40 0.26 11.20
N GLU A 29 13.68 1.24 10.35
CA GLU A 29 13.76 2.65 10.77
C GLU A 29 12.40 3.17 11.23
N ILE A 30 11.31 2.73 10.60
CA ILE A 30 9.94 3.09 11.00
C ILE A 30 9.55 2.41 12.32
N ASP A 31 9.90 1.13 12.50
CA ASP A 31 9.70 0.38 13.75
C ASP A 31 10.40 1.11 14.92
N ASP A 32 11.57 1.71 14.68
CA ASP A 32 12.34 2.48 15.69
C ASP A 32 11.75 3.86 16.02
N ILE A 33 10.89 4.44 15.17
CA ILE A 33 10.26 5.76 15.41
C ILE A 33 9.08 5.64 16.39
N ASN A 34 8.35 4.52 16.40
CA ASN A 34 7.14 4.37 17.19
C ASN A 34 7.45 4.09 18.68
N VAL A 35 7.74 5.16 19.43
CA VAL A 35 8.18 5.10 20.84
C VAL A 35 7.11 5.52 21.86
N TYR A 36 5.85 5.78 21.46
CA TYR A 36 4.82 6.31 22.37
C TYR A 36 3.47 5.58 22.30
N PRO A 37 2.82 5.22 23.43
CA PRO A 37 3.31 5.27 24.83
C PRO A 37 4.14 4.04 25.24
N VAL A 38 4.13 2.97 24.43
CA VAL A 38 4.94 1.75 24.60
C VAL A 38 5.45 1.37 23.23
N ALA A 39 6.75 1.10 23.09
CA ALA A 39 7.33 0.65 21.83
C ALA A 39 6.88 -0.79 21.55
N ASP A 40 6.02 -0.98 20.55
CA ASP A 40 5.66 -2.28 19.99
C ASP A 40 6.62 -2.71 18.87
N SER A 41 7.42 -1.78 18.33
CA SER A 41 8.45 -2.01 17.31
C SER A 41 7.92 -2.76 16.08
N ASP A 42 6.64 -2.54 15.74
CA ASP A 42 5.97 -3.27 14.67
C ASP A 42 5.30 -2.36 13.63
N THR A 43 5.40 -1.04 13.77
CA THR A 43 4.71 -0.08 12.88
C THR A 43 5.13 -0.21 11.42
N GLY A 44 6.43 -0.24 11.14
CA GLY A 44 6.96 -0.46 9.80
C GLY A 44 6.63 -1.85 9.26
N SER A 45 6.65 -2.87 10.13
CA SER A 45 6.24 -4.22 9.79
C SER A 45 4.74 -4.31 9.43
N ASN A 46 3.87 -3.64 10.19
CA ASN A 46 2.43 -3.55 9.96
C ASN A 46 2.14 -2.80 8.65
N LEU A 47 2.81 -1.67 8.39
CA LEU A 47 2.66 -0.94 7.12
C LEU A 47 3.08 -1.78 5.90
N LEU A 48 4.21 -2.51 6.00
CA LEU A 48 4.64 -3.41 4.94
C LEU A 48 3.62 -4.53 4.72
N HIS A 49 3.08 -5.12 5.78
CA HIS A 49 2.06 -6.16 5.70
C HIS A 49 0.81 -5.64 4.99
N THR A 50 0.27 -4.49 5.42
CA THR A 50 -0.90 -3.85 4.82
C THR A 50 -0.70 -3.54 3.34
N MET A 51 0.41 -2.92 2.95
CA MET A 51 0.65 -2.57 1.54
C MET A 51 0.95 -3.80 0.67
N THR A 52 1.53 -4.86 1.24
CA THR A 52 1.70 -6.13 0.54
C THR A 52 0.35 -6.76 0.24
N ALA A 53 -0.54 -6.85 1.24
CA ALA A 53 -1.90 -7.33 1.03
C ALA A 53 -2.67 -6.48 0.01
N ALA A 54 -2.52 -5.15 0.07
CA ALA A 54 -3.11 -4.23 -0.90
C ALA A 54 -2.66 -4.55 -2.34
N ARG A 55 -1.35 -4.78 -2.55
CA ARG A 55 -0.77 -5.13 -3.85
C ARG A 55 -1.29 -6.48 -4.34
N ASP A 56 -1.31 -7.49 -3.48
CA ASP A 56 -1.72 -8.85 -3.84
C ASP A 56 -3.23 -8.89 -4.19
N GLY A 57 -4.04 -7.99 -3.61
CA GLY A 57 -5.46 -7.81 -3.97
C GLY A 57 -5.72 -7.17 -5.35
N LEU A 58 -4.68 -6.77 -6.08
CA LEU A 58 -4.81 -6.16 -7.41
C LEU A 58 -4.74 -7.16 -8.56
N ASP A 59 -4.54 -8.45 -8.25
CA ASP A 59 -4.56 -9.54 -9.21
C ASP A 59 -5.91 -9.58 -9.94
N ALA A 60 -5.86 -9.72 -11.27
CA ALA A 60 -7.03 -9.86 -12.15
C ALA A 60 -8.00 -8.65 -12.27
N LEU A 61 -7.50 -7.41 -12.17
CA LEU A 61 -8.29 -6.18 -12.42
C LEU A 61 -7.92 -5.48 -13.75
N ASP A 62 -7.90 -6.24 -14.85
CA ASP A 62 -7.59 -5.69 -16.18
C ASP A 62 -8.70 -4.74 -16.66
N GLY A 63 -8.31 -3.58 -17.20
CA GLY A 63 -9.25 -2.57 -17.71
C GLY A 63 -10.07 -1.83 -16.64
N ALA A 64 -9.83 -2.07 -15.35
CA ALA A 64 -10.49 -1.35 -14.26
C ALA A 64 -10.03 0.11 -14.17
N GLY A 65 -10.93 1.01 -13.77
CA GLY A 65 -10.59 2.40 -13.46
C GLY A 65 -9.93 2.56 -12.08
N ALA A 66 -9.28 3.70 -11.84
CA ALA A 66 -8.55 3.98 -10.59
C ALA A 66 -9.37 3.76 -9.32
N GLY A 67 -10.66 4.15 -9.31
CA GLY A 67 -11.54 3.95 -8.17
C GLY A 67 -11.71 2.48 -7.81
N ALA A 68 -11.91 1.61 -8.80
CA ALA A 68 -12.06 0.17 -8.56
C ALA A 68 -10.75 -0.47 -8.06
N VAL A 69 -9.60 -0.04 -8.62
CA VAL A 69 -8.28 -0.47 -8.14
C VAL A 69 -8.04 -0.04 -6.69
N LEU A 70 -8.37 1.20 -6.33
CA LEU A 70 -8.28 1.69 -4.94
C LEU A 70 -9.21 0.92 -3.99
N THR A 71 -10.45 0.63 -4.41
CA THR A 71 -11.38 -0.16 -3.59
C THR A 71 -10.88 -1.57 -3.35
N ALA A 72 -10.34 -2.23 -4.38
CA ALA A 72 -9.78 -3.57 -4.25
C ALA A 72 -8.53 -3.59 -3.35
N ALA A 73 -7.61 -2.64 -3.55
CA ALA A 73 -6.45 -2.48 -2.69
C ALA A 73 -6.84 -2.27 -1.22
N ALA A 74 -7.82 -1.39 -0.96
CA ALA A 74 -8.30 -1.13 0.39
C ALA A 74 -8.97 -2.35 1.03
N ALA A 75 -9.77 -3.10 0.26
CA ALA A 75 -10.40 -4.32 0.74
C ALA A 75 -9.37 -5.39 1.11
N ALA A 76 -8.36 -5.60 0.26
CA ALA A 76 -7.30 -6.58 0.52
C ALA A 76 -6.40 -6.17 1.70
N ALA A 77 -6.08 -4.87 1.82
CA ALA A 77 -5.27 -4.30 2.89
C ALA A 77 -5.79 -4.58 4.32
N VAL A 78 -7.12 -4.75 4.47
CA VAL A 78 -7.79 -4.99 5.75
C VAL A 78 -8.39 -6.40 5.85
N SER A 79 -8.24 -7.22 4.82
CA SER A 79 -8.72 -8.59 4.86
C SER A 79 -7.87 -9.42 5.83
N THR A 80 -8.53 -10.21 6.67
CA THR A 80 -7.85 -11.25 7.46
C THR A 80 -7.52 -12.40 6.51
N ALA A 81 -6.24 -12.63 6.26
CA ALA A 81 -5.78 -13.88 5.63
C ALA A 81 -6.15 -15.11 6.47
#